data_AF-A0A258DZM8-F1
#
_entry.id   AF-A0A258DZM8-F1
#
_cell.length_a   1.000
_cell.length_b   1.000
_cell.length_c   1.000
_cell.angle_alpha   90.00
_cell.angle_beta   90.00
_cell.angle_gamma   90.00
#
_symmetry.space_group_name_H-M   'P 1'
#
loop_
_entity.id
_entity.type
_entity.pdbx_description
1 polymer ?
#
loop_
_entity_poly.entity_id
_entity_poly.type
_entity_poly.pdbx_seq_one_letter_code
_entity_poly.pdbx_strand_id
1 'polypeptide(L)'
;MNLKAEYNETVSLQPLANASNQENSQFRRRYPIKVLMNLQGELLSPSISFGFDFSEFPSSGDLQTTISAFQNRVAADDQEMNRQVISVIMTKSLSPEGQFSGVSTISSSLSNLLSSQLNNFLNQVDQNLEISIDLAGLDQNALENFQLNVAYTFLDGRLRVSRDGGFTDNRGNANAASIIGDWQAEYLLTEDGVYRLRIFNRNNFNAFTSLSLSQNVLTYGASLTQNVSFNSFSELFRKLTGRRANRLNISDSDDFLRKEYQGDETWTPIDLNDLPQRKIQNVPPPIEDLIWREDF
;
A
#
# COMPACT_ATOMS: atom_id res chain seq x y z
N MET A 1 -12.51 28.39 -9.21
CA MET A 1 -13.10 27.08 -9.55
C MET A 1 -14.47 26.97 -8.94
N ASN A 2 -15.42 26.32 -9.63
CA ASN A 2 -16.75 26.02 -9.12
C ASN A 2 -17.16 24.64 -9.64
N LEU A 3 -16.91 23.61 -8.85
CA LEU A 3 -17.26 22.22 -9.18
C LEU A 3 -18.40 21.77 -8.28
N LYS A 4 -19.32 20.98 -8.84
CA LYS A 4 -20.37 20.29 -8.08
C LYS A 4 -20.28 18.80 -8.38
N ALA A 5 -20.35 17.99 -7.35
CA ALA A 5 -20.42 16.53 -7.47
C ALA A 5 -21.63 16.01 -6.70
N GLU A 6 -22.23 14.95 -7.22
CA GLU A 6 -23.37 14.25 -6.62
C GLU A 6 -22.99 12.77 -6.48
N TYR A 7 -23.21 12.22 -5.28
CA TYR A 7 -23.08 10.79 -5.01
C TYR A 7 -24.42 10.23 -4.52
N ASN A 8 -24.96 9.27 -5.25
CA ASN A 8 -26.26 8.67 -4.99
C ASN A 8 -26.10 7.32 -4.31
N GLU A 9 -26.75 7.13 -3.17
CA GLU A 9 -26.68 5.89 -2.39
C GLU A 9 -28.05 5.57 -1.78
N THR A 10 -28.29 4.32 -1.40
CA THR A 10 -29.54 3.95 -0.71
C THR A 10 -29.28 3.66 0.75
N VAL A 11 -29.87 4.44 1.66
CA VAL A 11 -29.61 4.34 3.11
C VAL A 11 -30.91 4.16 3.89
N SER A 12 -30.83 3.54 5.07
CA SER A 12 -31.93 3.47 6.02
C SER A 12 -31.82 4.57 7.07
N LEU A 13 -32.95 4.97 7.66
CA LEU A 13 -33.00 5.96 8.74
C LEU A 13 -32.91 5.32 10.13
N GLN A 14 -32.79 3.99 10.21
CA GLN A 14 -32.65 3.24 11.45
C GLN A 14 -31.59 3.80 12.41
N PRO A 15 -30.39 4.23 11.95
CA PRO A 15 -29.37 4.79 12.83
C PRO A 15 -29.78 6.12 13.47
N LEU A 16 -30.72 6.83 12.86
CA LEU A 16 -31.28 8.11 13.33
C LEU A 16 -32.58 7.93 14.12
N ALA A 17 -33.13 6.72 14.17
CA ALA A 17 -34.38 6.45 14.86
C ALA A 17 -34.17 6.54 16.38
N ASN A 18 -35.01 7.32 17.05
CA ASN A 18 -35.08 7.32 18.52
C ASN A 18 -35.59 5.97 19.04
N ALA A 19 -35.45 5.72 20.36
CA ALA A 19 -35.84 4.45 20.97
C ALA A 19 -37.30 4.05 20.71
N SER A 20 -38.22 5.00 20.55
CA SER A 20 -39.63 4.74 20.21
C SER A 20 -39.85 4.34 18.76
N ASN A 21 -38.95 4.70 17.84
CA ASN A 21 -39.08 4.46 16.39
C ASN A 21 -38.22 3.29 15.89
N GLN A 22 -37.43 2.64 16.74
CA GLN A 22 -36.56 1.50 16.39
C GLN A 22 -37.34 0.29 15.82
N GLU A 23 -38.58 0.09 16.26
CA GLU A 23 -39.45 -1.00 15.80
C GLU A 23 -40.28 -0.63 14.57
N ASN A 24 -40.22 0.61 14.10
CA ASN A 24 -40.98 1.05 12.94
C ASN A 24 -40.31 0.59 11.63
N SER A 25 -41.02 -0.25 10.87
CA SER A 25 -40.53 -0.83 9.61
C SER A 25 -40.16 0.22 8.55
N GLN A 26 -40.73 1.43 8.65
CA GLN A 26 -40.42 2.54 7.75
C GLN A 26 -39.00 3.07 7.92
N PHE A 27 -38.39 2.98 9.11
CA PHE A 27 -37.02 3.41 9.37
C PHE A 27 -35.97 2.39 8.90
N ARG A 28 -36.36 1.10 8.83
CA ARG A 28 -35.52 0.01 8.30
C ARG A 28 -35.46 0.00 6.77
N ARG A 29 -36.48 0.56 6.12
CA ARG A 29 -36.52 0.68 4.67
C ARG A 29 -35.39 1.57 4.18
N ARG A 30 -34.77 1.17 3.06
CA ARG A 30 -33.73 1.96 2.40
C ARG A 30 -34.37 2.89 1.39
N TYR A 31 -33.96 4.14 1.40
CA TYR A 31 -34.38 5.18 0.46
C TYR A 31 -33.15 5.78 -0.21
N PRO A 32 -33.25 6.21 -1.48
CA PRO A 32 -32.17 6.89 -2.14
C PRO A 32 -31.93 8.26 -1.49
N ILE A 33 -30.68 8.54 -1.18
CA ILE A 33 -30.18 9.82 -0.69
C ILE A 33 -29.10 10.31 -1.64
N LYS A 34 -29.04 11.61 -1.85
CA LYS A 34 -27.93 12.22 -2.59
C LYS A 34 -27.02 12.98 -1.64
N VAL A 35 -25.73 12.72 -1.75
CA VAL A 35 -24.68 13.51 -1.12
C VAL A 35 -24.22 14.54 -2.15
N LEU A 36 -24.30 15.81 -1.77
CA LEU A 36 -23.91 16.94 -2.60
C LEU A 36 -22.56 17.45 -2.10
N MET A 37 -21.58 17.59 -3.00
CA MET A 37 -20.30 18.24 -2.73
C MET A 37 -20.15 19.46 -3.64
N ASN A 38 -19.81 20.58 -3.02
CA ASN A 38 -19.59 21.87 -3.66
C ASN A 38 -18.14 22.29 -3.40
N LEU A 39 -17.38 22.48 -4.48
CA LEU A 39 -16.00 22.94 -4.46
C LEU A 39 -15.92 24.34 -5.04
N GLN A 40 -15.63 25.34 -4.22
CA GLN A 40 -15.52 26.74 -4.62
C GLN A 40 -14.15 27.31 -4.26
N GLY A 41 -13.64 28.27 -5.05
CA GLY A 41 -12.41 28.99 -4.70
C GLY A 41 -11.23 28.68 -5.62
N GLU A 42 -10.02 28.88 -5.12
CA GLU A 42 -8.79 28.77 -5.92
C GLU A 42 -8.40 27.31 -6.16
N LEU A 43 -7.73 27.02 -7.28
CA LEU A 43 -7.29 25.65 -7.60
C LEU A 43 -6.38 25.06 -6.51
N LEU A 44 -5.60 25.91 -5.86
CA LEU A 44 -4.65 25.54 -4.81
C LEU A 44 -5.22 25.72 -3.40
N SER A 45 -6.45 26.19 -3.24
CA SER A 45 -7.15 26.24 -1.95
C SER A 45 -8.68 26.30 -2.12
N PRO A 46 -9.32 25.21 -2.58
CA PRO A 46 -10.76 25.17 -2.70
C PRO A 46 -11.42 25.02 -1.32
N SER A 47 -12.43 25.84 -1.06
CA SER A 47 -13.43 25.62 -0.02
C SER A 47 -14.35 24.48 -0.43
N ILE A 48 -14.48 23.48 0.44
CA ILE A 48 -15.34 22.31 0.26
C ILE A 48 -16.55 22.44 1.18
N SER A 49 -17.75 22.35 0.62
CA SER A 49 -18.99 22.29 1.40
C SER A 49 -19.83 21.08 0.98
N PHE A 50 -20.52 20.49 1.94
CA PHE A 50 -21.32 19.30 1.73
C PHE A 50 -22.79 19.53 2.07
N GLY A 51 -23.65 18.69 1.51
CA GLY A 51 -25.06 18.67 1.81
C GLY A 51 -25.70 17.34 1.48
N PHE A 52 -26.96 17.20 1.86
CA PHE A 52 -27.78 16.05 1.54
C PHE A 52 -29.06 16.46 0.84
N ASP A 53 -29.46 15.69 -0.15
CA ASP A 53 -30.78 15.77 -0.77
C ASP A 53 -31.61 14.55 -0.34
N PHE A 54 -32.70 14.85 0.36
CA PHE A 54 -33.69 13.88 0.85
C PHE A 54 -35.01 13.94 0.07
N SER A 55 -35.05 14.58 -1.11
CA SER A 55 -36.29 14.77 -1.89
C SER A 55 -37.02 13.47 -2.23
N GLU A 56 -36.30 12.35 -2.27
CA GLU A 56 -36.86 11.02 -2.56
C GLU A 56 -37.41 10.30 -1.31
N PHE A 57 -37.32 10.91 -0.12
CA PHE A 57 -37.87 10.35 1.11
C PHE A 57 -39.36 10.70 1.27
N PRO A 58 -40.13 9.87 2.01
CA PRO A 58 -41.52 10.16 2.30
C PRO A 58 -41.69 11.45 3.09
N SER A 59 -42.52 12.37 2.59
CA SER A 59 -42.73 13.70 3.17
C SER A 59 -43.79 13.77 4.27
N SER A 60 -44.14 12.64 4.88
CA SER A 60 -45.24 12.53 5.85
C SER A 60 -44.93 11.61 7.04
N GLY A 61 -45.41 11.98 8.23
CA GLY A 61 -45.30 11.17 9.45
C GLY A 61 -43.96 11.33 10.19
N ASP A 62 -43.65 10.38 11.08
CA ASP A 62 -42.47 10.42 11.96
C ASP A 62 -41.12 10.39 11.22
N LEU A 63 -41.11 9.94 9.96
CA LEU A 63 -39.93 10.01 9.10
C LEU A 63 -39.56 11.45 8.78
N GLN A 64 -40.54 12.28 8.40
CA GLN A 64 -40.30 13.67 8.03
C GLN A 64 -39.76 14.47 9.23
N THR A 65 -40.31 14.25 10.42
CA THR A 65 -39.82 14.92 11.63
C THR A 65 -38.38 14.53 11.96
N THR A 66 -38.03 13.25 11.81
CA THR A 66 -36.66 12.77 12.02
C THR A 66 -35.70 13.32 10.97
N ILE A 67 -36.08 13.32 9.69
CA ILE A 67 -35.26 13.88 8.59
C ILE A 67 -35.06 15.37 8.80
N SER A 68 -36.09 16.13 9.14
CA SER A 68 -35.97 17.58 9.39
C SER A 68 -35.09 17.88 10.61
N ALA A 69 -35.23 17.12 11.69
CA ALA A 69 -34.34 17.26 12.85
C ALA A 69 -32.88 16.94 12.49
N PHE A 70 -32.67 15.88 11.71
CA PHE A 70 -31.35 15.52 11.19
C PHE A 70 -30.78 16.63 10.31
N GLN A 71 -31.54 17.12 9.34
CA GLN A 71 -31.15 18.19 8.42
C GLN A 71 -30.76 19.47 9.17
N ASN A 72 -31.57 19.91 10.13
CA ASN A 72 -31.28 21.08 10.95
C ASN A 72 -30.00 20.91 11.76
N ARG A 73 -29.75 19.70 12.26
CA ARG A 73 -28.56 19.38 13.06
C ARG A 73 -27.29 19.36 12.21
N VAL A 74 -27.29 18.66 11.07
CA VAL A 74 -26.13 18.68 10.15
C VAL A 74 -25.90 20.07 9.54
N ALA A 75 -26.95 20.87 9.34
CA ALA A 75 -26.81 22.24 8.84
C ALA A 75 -26.29 23.22 9.92
N ALA A 76 -26.46 22.90 11.20
CA ALA A 76 -25.98 23.72 12.31
C ALA A 76 -24.53 23.38 12.71
N ASP A 77 -24.03 22.21 12.32
CA ASP A 77 -22.70 21.72 12.69
C ASP A 77 -22.01 21.07 11.48
N ASP A 78 -21.04 21.78 10.91
CA ASP A 78 -20.24 21.33 9.77
C ASP A 78 -19.48 20.03 10.07
N GLN A 79 -19.04 19.80 11.32
CA GLN A 79 -18.36 18.56 11.69
C GLN A 79 -19.32 17.37 11.63
N GLU A 80 -20.56 17.58 12.07
CA GLU A 80 -21.62 16.58 11.97
C GLU A 80 -22.01 16.31 10.52
N MET A 81 -22.12 17.35 9.67
CA MET A 81 -22.35 17.19 8.23
C MET A 81 -21.27 16.32 7.60
N ASN A 82 -20.00 16.67 7.80
CA ASN A 82 -18.86 15.93 7.28
C ASN A 82 -18.89 14.47 7.73
N ARG A 83 -19.13 14.22 9.02
CA ARG A 83 -19.21 12.86 9.57
C ARG A 83 -20.28 12.03 8.88
N GLN A 84 -21.48 12.58 8.72
CA GLN A 84 -22.59 11.85 8.11
C GLN A 84 -22.32 11.56 6.64
N VAL A 85 -21.74 12.52 5.91
CA VAL A 85 -21.38 12.35 4.50
C VAL A 85 -20.37 11.22 4.34
N ILE A 86 -19.34 11.22 5.18
CA ILE A 86 -18.31 10.17 5.20
C ILE A 86 -18.95 8.81 5.51
N SER A 87 -19.83 8.74 6.50
CA SER A 87 -20.55 7.51 6.85
C SER A 87 -21.30 6.95 5.63
N VAL A 88 -22.04 7.80 4.91
CA VAL A 88 -22.80 7.35 3.72
C VAL A 88 -21.85 6.85 2.63
N ILE A 89 -20.73 7.54 2.38
CA ILE A 89 -19.77 7.13 1.34
C ILE A 89 -19.03 5.84 1.73
N MET A 90 -18.64 5.69 3.00
CA MET A 90 -17.85 4.56 3.47
C MET A 90 -18.68 3.31 3.75
N THR A 91 -19.71 3.46 4.59
CA THR A 91 -20.48 2.33 5.13
C THR A 91 -21.82 2.16 4.45
N LYS A 92 -22.17 3.05 3.50
CA LYS A 92 -23.48 3.07 2.83
C LYS A 92 -24.64 3.15 3.83
N SER A 93 -24.39 3.82 4.96
CA SER A 93 -25.33 4.01 6.06
C SER A 93 -25.10 5.34 6.77
N LEU A 94 -26.13 5.86 7.42
CA LEU A 94 -26.01 7.01 8.32
C LEU A 94 -25.38 6.59 9.66
N SER A 95 -24.72 7.52 10.34
CA SER A 95 -24.08 7.27 11.63
C SER A 95 -25.01 7.62 12.81
N PRO A 96 -25.10 6.78 13.86
CA PRO A 96 -25.85 7.10 15.08
C PRO A 96 -25.30 8.33 15.81
N GLU A 97 -26.16 8.97 16.61
CA GLU A 97 -25.77 10.11 17.44
C GLU A 97 -24.77 9.72 18.53
N GLY A 98 -23.76 10.55 18.76
CA GLY A 98 -22.85 10.46 19.91
C GLY A 98 -21.81 9.33 19.89
N GLN A 99 -21.81 8.42 18.91
CA GLN A 99 -20.88 7.27 18.89
C GLN A 99 -19.51 7.53 18.23
N PHE A 100 -19.20 8.76 17.80
CA PHE A 100 -17.92 9.09 17.16
C PHE A 100 -17.26 10.32 17.79
N SER A 101 -16.90 10.23 19.06
CA SER A 101 -16.05 11.21 19.76
C SER A 101 -14.55 11.06 19.39
N GLY A 102 -14.25 10.92 18.09
CA GLY A 102 -12.89 10.60 17.59
C GLY A 102 -12.64 11.08 16.17
N VAL A 103 -12.94 12.35 15.88
CA VAL A 103 -12.80 12.95 14.54
C VAL A 103 -11.35 12.97 14.04
N SER A 104 -10.35 12.96 14.92
CA SER A 104 -8.92 12.92 14.55
C SER A 104 -8.45 11.59 13.95
N THR A 105 -9.19 10.49 14.11
CA THR A 105 -8.82 9.17 13.57
C THR A 105 -9.50 8.88 12.21
N ILE A 106 -10.52 9.66 11.84
CA ILE A 106 -11.30 9.43 10.62
C ILE A 106 -10.59 10.03 9.40
N SER A 107 -9.90 11.16 9.56
CA SER A 107 -9.14 11.82 8.49
C SER A 107 -7.98 10.95 7.98
N SER A 108 -7.23 10.32 8.88
CA SER A 108 -6.19 9.34 8.53
C SER A 108 -6.74 8.06 7.89
N SER A 109 -7.95 7.64 8.25
CA SER A 109 -8.59 6.48 7.63
C SER A 109 -9.05 6.78 6.19
N LEU A 110 -9.58 7.98 5.94
CA LEU A 110 -9.91 8.47 4.61
C LEU A 110 -8.68 8.58 3.72
N SER A 111 -7.61 9.19 4.23
CA SER A 111 -6.37 9.43 3.50
C SER A 111 -5.71 8.11 3.11
N ASN A 112 -5.68 7.14 4.03
CA ASN A 112 -5.23 5.76 3.77
C ASN A 112 -6.08 5.04 2.71
N LEU A 113 -7.40 5.18 2.75
CA LEU A 113 -8.28 4.54 1.76
C LEU A 113 -8.12 5.17 0.37
N LEU A 114 -8.11 6.50 0.26
CA LEU A 114 -7.87 7.20 -1.00
C LEU A 114 -6.50 6.82 -1.58
N SER A 115 -5.47 6.80 -0.73
CA SER A 115 -4.13 6.36 -1.12
C SER A 115 -4.14 4.91 -1.61
N SER A 116 -4.84 4.00 -0.91
CA SER A 116 -4.91 2.60 -1.32
C SER A 116 -5.59 2.41 -2.68
N GLN A 117 -6.70 3.12 -2.95
CA GLN A 117 -7.41 3.01 -4.21
C GLN A 117 -6.66 3.68 -5.36
N LEU A 118 -6.02 4.82 -5.08
CA LEU A 118 -5.17 5.49 -6.04
C LEU A 118 -3.96 4.63 -6.39
N ASN A 119 -3.30 4.02 -5.41
CA ASN A 119 -2.21 3.08 -5.63
C ASN A 119 -2.68 1.84 -6.40
N ASN A 120 -3.87 1.30 -6.10
CA ASN A 120 -4.42 0.16 -6.86
C ASN A 120 -4.65 0.49 -8.34
N PHE A 121 -5.11 1.71 -8.64
CA PHE A 121 -5.26 2.19 -10.00
C PHE A 121 -3.90 2.45 -10.66
N LEU A 122 -3.01 3.18 -9.98
CA LEU A 122 -1.70 3.52 -10.51
C LEU A 122 -0.83 2.29 -10.73
N ASN A 123 -0.88 1.29 -9.85
CA ASN A 123 -0.16 0.03 -10.04
C ASN A 123 -0.57 -0.72 -11.32
N GLN A 124 -1.80 -0.50 -11.83
CA GLN A 124 -2.22 -1.06 -13.12
C GLN A 124 -1.61 -0.31 -14.31
N VAL A 125 -1.29 0.97 -14.13
CA VAL A 125 -0.70 1.84 -15.15
C VAL A 125 0.83 1.75 -15.12
N ASP A 126 1.42 1.92 -13.93
CA ASP A 126 2.84 1.83 -13.65
C ASP A 126 3.05 1.25 -12.23
N GLN A 127 3.60 0.04 -12.15
CA GLN A 127 3.87 -0.67 -10.89
C GLN A 127 4.97 0.01 -10.05
N ASN A 128 5.71 0.94 -10.64
CA ASN A 128 6.84 1.61 -9.98
C ASN A 128 6.45 2.88 -9.23
N LEU A 129 5.24 3.39 -9.45
CA LEU A 129 4.75 4.64 -8.89
C LEU A 129 3.87 4.39 -7.66
N GLU A 130 4.24 4.97 -6.53
CA GLU A 130 3.51 4.92 -5.27
C GLU A 130 3.15 6.34 -4.84
N ILE A 131 1.88 6.55 -4.48
CA ILE A 131 1.37 7.83 -3.98
C ILE A 131 0.64 7.60 -2.65
N SER A 132 1.06 8.33 -1.61
CA SER A 132 0.35 8.38 -0.34
C SER A 132 -0.03 9.81 -0.03
N ILE A 133 -1.30 10.00 0.26
CA ILE A 133 -1.90 11.27 0.58
C ILE A 133 -2.24 11.22 2.06
N ASP A 134 -1.83 12.23 2.82
CA ASP A 134 -2.26 12.40 4.21
C ASP A 134 -3.00 13.73 4.39
N LEU A 135 -4.20 13.66 4.95
CA LEU A 135 -5.01 14.81 5.30
C LEU A 135 -5.27 14.75 6.80
N ALA A 136 -4.81 15.74 7.54
CA ALA A 136 -5.10 15.84 8.98
C ALA A 136 -6.57 16.18 9.27
N GLY A 137 -7.31 16.74 8.29
CA GLY A 137 -8.73 17.11 8.41
C GLY A 137 -9.34 17.58 7.08
N LEU A 138 -10.67 17.72 7.05
CA LEU A 138 -11.45 18.28 5.92
C LEU A 138 -12.05 19.64 6.30
N ASP A 139 -11.30 20.47 7.01
CA ASP A 139 -11.71 21.81 7.41
C ASP A 139 -11.18 22.88 6.43
N GLN A 140 -11.43 24.16 6.73
CA GLN A 140 -10.98 25.27 5.88
C GLN A 140 -9.45 25.35 5.76
N ASN A 141 -8.71 24.69 6.66
CA ASN A 141 -7.24 24.61 6.66
C ASN A 141 -6.73 23.27 6.12
N ALA A 142 -7.58 22.46 5.47
CA ALA A 142 -7.22 21.14 4.97
C ALA A 142 -6.01 21.18 4.01
N LEU A 143 -5.85 22.27 3.25
CA LEU A 143 -4.74 22.43 2.31
C LEU A 143 -3.42 22.83 2.97
N GLU A 144 -3.46 23.55 4.08
CA GLU A 144 -2.26 23.83 4.89
C GLU A 144 -1.73 22.56 5.55
N ASN A 145 -2.62 21.61 5.83
CA ASN A 145 -2.30 20.33 6.46
C ASN A 145 -2.25 19.16 5.47
N PHE A 146 -2.31 19.43 4.17
CA PHE A 146 -2.23 18.41 3.13
C PHE A 146 -0.79 17.99 2.93
N GLN A 147 -0.50 16.71 3.11
CA GLN A 147 0.82 16.13 2.86
C GLN A 147 0.75 15.13 1.72
N LEU A 148 1.71 15.21 0.81
CA LEU A 148 1.80 14.34 -0.35
C LEU A 148 3.14 13.63 -0.37
N ASN A 149 3.08 12.31 -0.29
CA ASN A 149 4.20 11.43 -0.51
C ASN A 149 4.10 10.85 -1.92
N VAL A 150 5.16 11.00 -2.71
CA VAL A 150 5.30 10.35 -4.01
C VAL A 150 6.62 9.60 -4.00
N ALA A 151 6.58 8.32 -4.35
CA ALA A 151 7.77 7.51 -4.56
C ALA A 151 7.73 6.88 -5.95
N TYR A 152 8.87 6.86 -6.61
CA TYR A 152 9.06 6.18 -7.88
C TYR A 152 10.29 5.28 -7.81
N THR A 153 10.13 4.05 -8.30
CA THR A 153 11.20 3.05 -8.30
C THR A 153 11.71 2.77 -9.71
N PHE A 154 12.96 3.11 -9.96
CA PHE A 154 13.64 2.87 -11.22
C PHE A 154 14.56 1.65 -11.12
N LEU A 155 15.12 1.25 -12.28
CA LEU A 155 16.17 0.24 -12.38
C LEU A 155 15.78 -1.11 -11.75
N ASP A 156 14.55 -1.56 -12.02
CA ASP A 156 14.03 -2.86 -11.54
C ASP A 156 14.14 -3.01 -10.02
N GLY A 157 13.71 -1.98 -9.28
CA GLY A 157 13.77 -1.99 -7.81
C GLY A 157 15.06 -1.40 -7.21
N ARG A 158 16.07 -1.06 -8.01
CA ARG A 158 17.40 -0.67 -7.49
C ARG A 158 17.52 0.79 -7.09
N LEU A 159 16.74 1.70 -7.70
CA LEU A 159 16.77 3.12 -7.37
C LEU A 159 15.37 3.59 -6.97
N ARG A 160 15.15 3.91 -5.69
CA ARG A 160 13.89 4.50 -5.21
C ARG A 160 14.10 5.98 -4.94
N VAL A 161 13.37 6.82 -5.64
CA VAL A 161 13.32 8.27 -5.39
C VAL A 161 11.98 8.58 -4.75
N SER A 162 11.96 9.29 -3.64
CA SER A 162 10.71 9.74 -3.05
C SER A 162 10.79 11.18 -2.59
N ARG A 163 9.65 11.85 -2.64
CA ARG A 163 9.38 13.19 -2.14
C ARG A 163 8.25 13.09 -1.13
N ASP A 164 8.44 13.71 0.02
CA ASP A 164 7.45 13.85 1.08
C ASP A 164 7.30 15.33 1.45
N GLY A 165 6.13 15.70 1.94
CA GLY A 165 5.85 17.05 2.45
C GLY A 165 4.59 17.68 1.88
N GLY A 166 4.21 18.79 2.52
CA GLY A 166 3.10 19.63 2.09
C GLY A 166 3.51 20.69 1.08
N PHE A 167 2.58 21.59 0.75
CA PHE A 167 2.85 22.74 -0.13
C PHE A 167 3.16 24.02 0.66
N THR A 168 2.82 24.03 1.95
CA THR A 168 3.01 25.15 2.88
C THR A 168 4.09 24.81 3.90
N ASP A 169 4.76 25.84 4.42
CA ASP A 169 5.64 25.68 5.57
C ASP A 169 4.84 25.50 6.86
N ASN A 170 5.53 25.24 7.96
CA ASN A 170 4.93 25.02 9.28
C ASN A 170 4.16 26.24 9.84
N ARG A 171 4.14 27.37 9.13
CA ARG A 171 3.36 28.57 9.45
C ARG A 171 2.27 28.86 8.41
N GLY A 172 1.99 27.92 7.50
CA GLY A 172 1.00 28.08 6.43
C GLY A 172 1.49 28.88 5.22
N ASN A 173 2.77 29.27 5.15
CA ASN A 173 3.27 30.07 4.02
C ASN A 173 3.82 29.17 2.91
N ALA A 174 3.40 29.40 1.67
CA ALA A 174 3.97 28.75 0.51
C ALA A 174 5.31 29.41 0.13
N ASN A 175 6.43 28.73 0.36
CA ASN A 175 7.76 29.18 -0.05
C ASN A 175 8.46 28.10 -0.90
N ALA A 176 9.50 28.48 -1.65
CA ALA A 176 10.16 27.54 -2.57
C ALA A 176 10.72 26.29 -1.86
N ALA A 177 11.15 26.43 -0.59
CA ALA A 177 11.65 25.31 0.20
C ALA A 177 10.53 24.36 0.67
N SER A 178 9.35 24.90 1.03
CA SER A 178 8.18 24.10 1.41
C SER A 178 7.61 23.35 0.21
N ILE A 179 7.62 23.96 -0.97
CA ILE A 179 7.15 23.33 -2.21
C ILE A 179 8.11 22.23 -2.68
N ILE A 180 9.43 22.37 -2.51
CA ILE A 180 10.36 21.27 -2.83
C ILE A 180 10.12 20.10 -1.87
N GLY A 181 9.88 20.39 -0.58
CA GLY A 181 9.63 19.41 0.46
C GLY A 181 10.88 18.60 0.83
N ASP A 182 10.65 17.51 1.55
CA ASP A 182 11.69 16.54 1.88
C ASP A 182 11.84 15.57 0.72
N TRP A 183 13.06 15.29 0.31
CA TRP A 183 13.31 14.31 -0.75
C TRP A 183 14.40 13.34 -0.34
N GLN A 184 14.30 12.13 -0.85
CA GLN A 184 15.28 11.09 -0.65
C GLN A 184 15.46 10.29 -1.94
N ALA A 185 16.70 9.90 -2.21
CA ALA A 185 17.01 8.94 -3.24
C ALA A 185 17.85 7.82 -2.62
N GLU A 186 17.43 6.59 -2.87
CA GLU A 186 18.02 5.39 -2.31
C GLU A 186 18.41 4.45 -3.43
N TYR A 187 19.68 4.03 -3.43
CA TYR A 187 20.25 3.17 -4.45
C TYR A 187 20.86 1.91 -3.86
N LEU A 188 20.46 0.76 -4.39
CA LEU A 188 21.05 -0.54 -4.10
C LEU A 188 22.35 -0.69 -4.91
N LEU A 189 23.48 -0.65 -4.23
CA LEU A 189 24.79 -0.81 -4.85
C LEU A 189 24.98 -2.24 -5.34
N THR A 190 24.59 -3.21 -4.50
CA THR A 190 24.69 -4.64 -4.81
C THR A 190 23.32 -5.26 -5.08
N GLU A 191 23.26 -6.28 -5.95
CA GLU A 191 22.03 -7.01 -6.30
C GLU A 191 21.40 -7.73 -5.10
N ASP A 192 22.22 -8.16 -4.14
CA ASP A 192 21.79 -8.77 -2.89
C ASP A 192 21.28 -7.74 -1.86
N GLY A 193 21.30 -6.44 -2.19
CA GLY A 193 20.81 -5.35 -1.35
C GLY A 193 21.64 -5.08 -0.09
N VAL A 194 22.81 -5.72 0.03
CA VAL A 194 23.70 -5.59 1.19
C VAL A 194 24.17 -4.16 1.36
N TYR A 195 24.57 -3.49 0.29
CA TYR A 195 25.04 -2.12 0.33
C TYR A 195 23.99 -1.17 -0.26
N ARG A 196 23.61 -0.17 0.52
CA ARG A 196 22.57 0.80 0.18
C ARG A 196 23.06 2.21 0.41
N LEU A 197 23.11 3.00 -0.65
CA LEU A 197 23.42 4.43 -0.60
C LEU A 197 22.11 5.19 -0.49
N ARG A 198 22.00 6.10 0.48
CA ARG A 198 20.85 6.99 0.63
C ARG A 198 21.34 8.43 0.66
N ILE A 199 20.75 9.27 -0.15
CA ILE A 199 20.91 10.71 -0.11
C ILE A 199 19.56 11.34 0.19
N PHE A 200 19.53 12.35 1.04
CA PHE A 200 18.26 12.96 1.44
C PHE A 200 18.43 14.42 1.79
N ASN A 201 17.33 15.16 1.66
CA ASN A 201 17.14 16.47 2.25
C ASN A 201 15.97 16.40 3.24
N ARG A 202 16.12 17.09 4.37
CA ARG A 202 15.06 17.27 5.35
C ARG A 202 14.96 18.73 5.75
N ASN A 203 13.74 19.23 5.83
CA ASN A 203 13.44 20.53 6.40
C ASN A 203 13.27 20.41 7.92
N ASN A 204 14.29 20.87 8.66
CA ASN A 204 14.25 20.83 10.12
C ASN A 204 13.68 22.14 10.66
N PHE A 205 12.55 22.04 11.37
CA PHE A 205 11.98 23.15 12.13
C PHE A 205 12.52 23.17 13.56
N ASN A 206 13.39 24.13 13.86
CA ASN A 206 13.90 24.33 15.21
C ASN A 206 13.02 25.34 15.96
N ALA A 207 12.17 24.86 16.87
CA ALA A 207 11.34 25.71 17.74
C ALA A 207 12.12 26.35 18.91
N PHE A 208 13.38 25.96 19.12
CA PHE A 208 14.17 26.27 20.33
C PHE A 208 15.22 27.39 20.17
N THR A 209 15.21 28.17 19.09
CA THR A 209 16.08 29.35 18.99
C THR A 209 15.39 30.56 19.62
N SER A 210 15.77 30.89 20.85
CA SER A 210 15.27 32.00 21.69
C SER A 210 15.48 33.42 21.12
N LEU A 211 15.77 33.57 19.82
CA LEU A 211 16.13 34.83 19.15
C LEU A 211 15.19 35.19 17.98
N SER A 212 13.95 34.74 17.97
CA SER A 212 12.91 35.16 16.99
C SER A 212 13.20 34.85 15.50
N LEU A 213 14.32 34.18 15.18
CA LEU A 213 14.64 33.69 13.84
C LEU A 213 14.23 32.22 13.71
N SER A 214 12.92 31.92 13.79
CA SER A 214 12.45 30.58 13.43
C SER A 214 12.52 30.46 11.90
N GLN A 215 13.65 29.97 11.41
CA GLN A 215 13.96 29.78 10.00
C GLN A 215 13.94 28.28 9.69
N ASN A 216 13.34 27.92 8.55
CA ASN A 216 13.39 26.56 8.02
C ASN A 216 14.84 26.23 7.67
N VAL A 217 15.45 25.26 8.36
CA VAL A 217 16.84 24.86 8.09
C VAL A 217 16.83 23.60 7.25
N LEU A 218 17.18 23.73 5.97
CA LEU A 218 17.37 22.58 5.09
C LEU A 218 18.67 21.84 5.45
N THR A 219 18.53 20.56 5.76
CA THR A 219 19.64 19.66 6.08
C THR A 219 19.78 18.62 4.98
N TYR A 220 20.96 18.59 4.36
CA TYR A 220 21.31 17.59 3.37
C TYR A 220 22.18 16.53 4.03
N GLY A 221 21.89 15.26 3.74
CA GLY A 221 22.60 14.13 4.29
C GLY A 221 22.84 13.07 3.24
N ALA A 222 23.91 12.31 3.44
CA ALA A 222 24.17 11.07 2.73
C ALA A 222 24.52 10.00 3.75
N SER A 223 24.01 8.79 3.56
CA SER A 223 24.35 7.63 4.37
C SER A 223 24.62 6.42 3.50
N LEU A 224 25.58 5.61 3.94
CA LEU A 224 25.85 4.30 3.37
C LEU A 224 25.47 3.27 4.44
N THR A 225 24.53 2.40 4.11
CA THR A 225 24.06 1.34 5.01
C THR A 225 24.52 -0.01 4.49
N GLN A 226 24.99 -0.85 5.40
CA GLN A 226 25.33 -2.24 5.13
C GLN A 226 24.41 -3.15 5.95
N ASN A 227 23.61 -4.00 5.28
CA ASN A 227 22.74 -4.95 5.94
C ASN A 227 23.06 -6.37 5.46
N VAL A 228 23.55 -7.23 6.36
CA VAL A 228 23.97 -8.60 6.02
C VAL A 228 23.25 -9.58 6.93
N SER A 229 22.43 -10.45 6.34
CA SER A 229 21.92 -11.64 7.02
C SER A 229 22.91 -12.79 6.90
N PHE A 230 23.20 -13.46 8.01
CA PHE A 230 24.15 -14.56 8.08
C PHE A 230 23.66 -15.64 9.03
N ASN A 231 23.93 -16.91 8.70
CA ASN A 231 23.66 -18.05 9.58
C ASN A 231 24.90 -18.47 10.37
N SER A 232 26.10 -18.03 9.95
CA SER A 232 27.35 -18.26 10.67
C SER A 232 28.34 -17.10 10.52
N PHE A 233 29.23 -16.91 11.50
CA PHE A 233 30.29 -15.89 11.44
C PHE A 233 31.23 -16.10 10.23
N SER A 234 31.43 -17.34 9.78
CA SER A 234 32.22 -17.64 8.59
C SER A 234 31.56 -17.12 7.31
N GLU A 235 30.22 -17.16 7.24
CA GLU A 235 29.43 -16.64 6.11
C GLU A 235 29.46 -15.11 6.08
N LEU A 236 29.36 -14.46 7.25
CA LEU A 236 29.49 -13.01 7.38
C LEU A 236 30.82 -12.52 6.79
N PHE A 237 31.95 -13.06 7.24
CA PHE A 237 33.27 -12.67 6.71
C PHE A 237 33.39 -12.95 5.20
N ARG A 238 32.78 -14.02 4.68
CA ARG A 238 32.76 -14.33 3.24
C ARG A 238 31.95 -13.31 2.45
N LYS A 239 30.77 -12.91 2.92
CA LYS A 239 29.92 -11.87 2.29
C LYS A 239 30.58 -10.49 2.32
N LEU A 240 31.23 -10.11 3.42
CA LEU A 240 31.96 -8.84 3.52
C LEU A 240 33.23 -8.79 2.66
N THR A 241 33.94 -9.90 2.48
CA THR A 241 35.19 -9.94 1.71
C THR A 241 34.99 -10.10 0.21
N GLY A 242 33.74 -10.15 -0.28
CA GLY A 242 33.41 -10.17 -1.72
C GLY A 242 33.87 -11.43 -2.47
N ARG A 243 34.30 -12.48 -1.77
CA ARG A 243 34.73 -13.73 -2.39
C ARG A 243 33.51 -14.57 -2.74
N ARG A 244 32.97 -14.35 -3.94
CA ARG A 244 31.97 -15.22 -4.58
C ARG A 244 32.52 -16.65 -4.64
N ALA A 245 32.11 -17.49 -3.70
CA ALA A 245 32.25 -18.94 -3.85
C ALA A 245 31.06 -19.42 -4.70
N ASN A 246 31.36 -19.94 -5.89
CA ASN A 246 30.43 -20.71 -6.71
C ASN A 246 29.66 -21.72 -5.85
N ARG A 247 28.34 -21.75 -6.02
CA ARG A 247 27.39 -22.81 -5.65
C ARG A 247 27.55 -23.36 -4.23
N LEU A 248 26.58 -23.02 -3.38
CA LEU A 248 26.20 -23.93 -2.30
C LEU A 248 25.69 -25.21 -2.98
N ASN A 249 26.54 -26.23 -3.11
CA ASN A 249 26.05 -27.61 -3.17
C ASN A 249 25.32 -27.82 -1.85
N ILE A 250 24.00 -27.83 -1.93
CA ILE A 250 23.15 -28.35 -0.87
C ILE A 250 23.63 -29.79 -0.71
N SER A 251 24.33 -30.05 0.40
CA SER A 251 24.64 -31.41 0.80
C SER A 251 23.31 -31.99 1.28
N ASP A 252 22.52 -32.51 0.33
CA ASP A 252 21.45 -33.43 0.67
C ASP A 252 22.06 -34.59 1.45
N SER A 253 21.29 -35.09 2.41
CA SER A 253 21.63 -36.21 3.29
C SER A 253 21.77 -37.56 2.55
N ASP A 254 22.11 -37.54 1.26
CA ASP A 254 22.37 -38.73 0.45
C ASP A 254 23.81 -38.73 -0.11
N ASP A 255 24.57 -37.65 0.06
CA ASP A 255 25.93 -37.50 -0.50
C ASP A 255 26.97 -38.39 0.22
N PHE A 256 26.70 -38.83 1.45
CA PHE A 256 27.52 -39.81 2.16
C PHE A 256 27.43 -41.21 1.57
N LEU A 257 26.29 -41.58 0.98
CA LEU A 257 26.13 -42.89 0.32
C LEU A 257 26.93 -42.96 -0.98
N ARG A 258 27.18 -41.82 -1.66
CA ARG A 258 28.01 -41.78 -2.88
C ARG A 258 29.50 -41.90 -2.61
N LYS A 259 29.98 -41.44 -1.46
CA LYS A 259 31.40 -41.58 -1.08
C LYS A 259 31.78 -43.02 -0.73
N GLU A 260 30.85 -43.83 -0.26
CA GLU A 260 31.13 -45.20 0.18
C GLU A 260 31.25 -46.19 -0.99
N TYR A 261 30.72 -45.88 -2.18
CA TYR A 261 30.93 -46.67 -3.41
C TYR A 261 32.21 -46.32 -4.18
N GLN A 262 33.01 -45.36 -3.68
CA GLN A 262 34.26 -44.92 -4.33
C GLN A 262 35.50 -45.50 -3.62
N GLY A 263 35.36 -46.68 -3.02
CA GLY A 263 36.46 -47.47 -2.47
C GLY A 263 36.67 -48.73 -3.32
N ASP A 264 37.86 -48.84 -3.90
CA ASP A 264 38.45 -50.02 -4.55
C ASP A 264 37.84 -50.51 -5.87
N GLU A 265 38.18 -49.84 -6.98
CA GLU A 265 38.33 -50.54 -8.25
C GLU A 265 39.64 -50.13 -8.94
N THR A 266 40.59 -51.07 -9.00
CA THR A 266 41.81 -51.00 -9.81
C THR A 266 41.42 -51.10 -11.28
N TRP A 267 40.97 -49.99 -11.87
CA TRP A 267 40.70 -49.94 -13.29
C TRP A 267 42.02 -49.98 -14.07
N THR A 268 42.25 -51.07 -14.80
CA THR A 268 43.30 -51.16 -15.81
C THR A 268 42.70 -50.81 -17.17
N PRO A 269 43.31 -49.89 -17.95
CA PRO A 269 42.81 -49.57 -19.28
C PRO A 269 42.90 -50.81 -20.18
N ILE A 270 41.80 -51.14 -20.85
CA ILE A 270 41.77 -52.18 -21.88
C ILE A 270 42.53 -51.63 -23.11
N ASP A 271 43.55 -52.36 -23.57
CA ASP A 271 44.27 -52.00 -24.80
C ASP A 271 43.36 -52.25 -26.02
N LEU A 272 43.00 -51.16 -26.70
CA LEU A 272 42.08 -51.17 -27.84
C LEU A 272 42.75 -51.61 -29.15
N ASN A 273 44.08 -51.81 -29.15
CA ASN A 273 44.82 -52.16 -30.36
C ASN A 273 44.82 -53.66 -30.69
N ASP A 274 44.42 -54.52 -29.75
CA ASP A 274 44.33 -55.97 -29.96
C ASP A 274 43.00 -56.54 -29.44
N LEU A 275 41.90 -56.05 -30.01
CA LEU A 275 40.56 -56.58 -29.73
C LEU A 275 40.32 -57.85 -30.57
N PRO A 276 39.97 -59.00 -29.96
CA PRO A 276 39.61 -60.19 -30.73
C PRO A 276 38.35 -59.92 -31.55
N GLN A 277 38.39 -60.25 -32.85
CA GLN A 277 37.24 -60.06 -33.73
C GLN A 277 36.02 -60.82 -33.20
N ARG A 278 34.93 -60.09 -32.98
CA ARG A 278 33.65 -60.62 -32.50
C ARG A 278 33.13 -61.65 -33.51
N LYS A 279 33.17 -62.94 -33.17
CA LYS A 279 32.39 -63.95 -33.89
C LYS A 279 30.92 -63.55 -33.75
N ILE A 280 30.26 -63.25 -34.86
CA ILE A 280 28.83 -62.99 -34.90
C ILE A 280 28.13 -64.28 -34.46
N GLN A 281 27.65 -64.29 -33.23
CA GLN A 281 26.82 -65.38 -32.72
C GLN A 281 25.40 -65.11 -33.22
N ASN A 282 24.83 -66.05 -33.97
CA ASN A 282 23.49 -65.95 -34.55
C ASN A 282 22.48 -65.50 -33.49
N VAL A 283 21.79 -64.40 -33.77
CA VAL A 283 20.66 -63.93 -32.97
C VAL A 283 19.52 -64.91 -33.17
N PRO A 284 18.95 -65.52 -32.11
CA PRO A 284 17.75 -66.35 -32.25
C PRO A 284 16.56 -65.46 -32.68
N PRO A 285 15.62 -65.97 -33.50
CA PRO A 285 14.51 -65.17 -33.98
C PRO A 285 13.59 -64.71 -32.85
N PRO A 286 12.82 -63.62 -33.05
CA PRO A 286 11.89 -63.12 -32.04
C PRO A 286 10.84 -64.19 -31.71
N ILE A 287 10.58 -64.41 -30.42
CA ILE A 287 9.47 -65.26 -29.98
C ILE A 287 8.18 -64.46 -30.14
N GLU A 288 7.35 -64.86 -31.10
CA GLU A 288 5.95 -64.47 -31.25
C GLU A 288 5.10 -65.02 -30.09
N ASP A 289 4.15 -64.20 -29.65
CA ASP A 289 2.91 -64.47 -28.92
C ASP A 289 2.91 -65.49 -27.77
N LEU A 290 2.77 -64.96 -26.54
CA LEU A 290 2.14 -65.69 -25.44
C LEU A 290 0.92 -64.93 -24.92
N ILE A 291 -0.20 -65.46 -25.37
CA ILE A 291 -1.60 -65.34 -24.97
C ILE A 291 -1.77 -65.00 -23.48
N TRP A 292 -2.53 -63.94 -23.20
CA TRP A 292 -3.07 -63.65 -21.87
C TRP A 292 -4.04 -64.75 -21.44
N ARG A 293 -3.76 -65.41 -20.31
CA ARG A 293 -4.77 -66.13 -19.54
C ARG A 293 -5.20 -65.26 -18.36
N GLU A 294 -6.44 -64.79 -18.44
CA GLU A 294 -7.26 -64.45 -17.28
C GLU A 294 -7.52 -65.73 -16.50
N ASP A 295 -7.41 -65.69 -15.16
CA ASP A 295 -8.19 -66.53 -14.28
C ASP A 295 -8.29 -65.86 -12.89
N PHE A 296 -9.56 -65.55 -12.56
CA PHE A 296 -10.28 -65.48 -11.27
C PHE A 296 -9.53 -65.45 -9.93
#